data_AF-A0A8B6HD78-F1
#
_entry.id   AF-A0A8B6HD78-F1
#
_cell.length_a   1.000
_cell.length_b   1.000
_cell.length_c   1.000
_cell.angle_alpha   90.00
_cell.angle_beta   90.00
_cell.angle_gamma   90.00
#
_symmetry.space_group_name_H-M   'P 1'
#
loop_
_entity.id
_entity.type
_entity.pdbx_description
1 polymer ?
#
loop_
_entity_poly.entity_id
_entity_poly.type
_entity_poly.pdbx_seq_one_letter_code
_entity_poly.pdbx_strand_id
1 'polypeptide(L)'
;MYSDNGTNLVSGDSELRKSIKNWKDMLQQEIEWHFNPPLASHMSGSWERLIRSTRTILKALVKEQLLNDEQLLTLMAEVEKILNDRPITPVSDDPNDPSVLTPKVFLLMKSNSDIPGGIFKKTDIYARRRLKQVQCLANVFWR
;
A
#
# COMPACT_ATOMS: atom_id res chain seq x y z
N MET A 1 0.27 -12.57 12.76
CA MET A 1 -0.34 -12.25 11.45
C MET A 1 -1.79 -12.69 11.46
N TYR A 2 -2.71 -11.93 10.86
CA TYR A 2 -4.13 -12.26 10.81
C TYR A 2 -4.61 -12.36 9.36
N SER A 3 -5.47 -13.32 9.04
CA SER A 3 -6.12 -13.43 7.72
C SER A 3 -7.49 -14.09 7.76
N ASP A 4 -8.21 -14.04 6.64
CA ASP A 4 -9.38 -14.88 6.42
C ASP A 4 -9.00 -16.36 6.21
N ASN A 5 -10.02 -17.24 6.28
CA ASN A 5 -9.92 -18.68 6.05
C ASN A 5 -9.83 -19.06 4.55
N GLY A 6 -9.32 -18.18 3.70
CA GLY A 6 -9.09 -18.48 2.30
C GLY A 6 -8.18 -19.70 2.17
N THR A 7 -8.59 -20.68 1.35
CA THR A 7 -7.87 -21.94 1.18
C THR A 7 -6.42 -21.73 0.79
N ASN A 8 -6.14 -20.74 -0.07
CA ASN A 8 -4.78 -20.40 -0.48
C ASN A 8 -3.90 -19.92 0.68
N LEU A 9 -4.48 -19.22 1.66
CA LEU A 9 -3.76 -18.70 2.83
C LEU A 9 -3.51 -19.82 3.86
N VAL A 10 -4.50 -20.68 4.08
CA VAL A 10 -4.37 -21.85 4.97
C VAL A 10 -3.33 -22.83 4.43
N SER A 11 -3.37 -23.14 3.13
CA SER A 11 -2.35 -23.97 2.48
C SER A 11 -0.97 -23.30 2.52
N GLY A 12 -0.92 -21.98 2.29
CA GLY A 12 0.32 -21.20 2.37
C GLY A 12 0.97 -21.24 3.75
N ASP A 13 0.20 -21.12 4.85
CA ASP A 13 0.71 -21.29 6.22
C ASP A 13 1.33 -22.68 6.43
N SER A 14 0.64 -23.72 5.97
CA SER A 14 1.13 -25.11 6.06
C SER A 14 2.48 -25.29 5.34
N GLU A 15 2.59 -24.76 4.11
CA GLU A 15 3.81 -24.83 3.31
C GLU A 15 4.96 -24.00 3.91
N LEU A 16 4.67 -22.80 4.40
CA LEU A 16 5.64 -21.93 5.05
C LEU A 16 6.19 -22.55 6.33
N ARG A 17 5.32 -23.09 7.20
CA ARG A 17 5.73 -23.79 8.43
C ARG A 17 6.63 -24.99 8.14
N LYS A 18 6.31 -25.77 7.09
CA LYS A 18 7.14 -26.89 6.64
C LYS A 18 8.51 -26.42 6.17
N SER A 19 8.57 -25.32 5.42
CA SER A 19 9.81 -24.76 4.88
C SER A 19 10.70 -24.19 5.99
N ILE A 20 10.12 -23.43 6.93
CA ILE A 20 10.81 -22.85 8.07
C ILE A 20 11.40 -23.95 8.98
N LYS A 21 10.66 -25.04 9.22
CA LYS A 21 11.18 -26.19 9.99
C LYS A 21 12.42 -26.84 9.34
N ASN A 22 12.53 -26.78 8.02
CA ASN A 22 13.68 -27.31 7.28
C ASN A 22 14.90 -26.36 7.31
N TRP A 23 14.71 -25.07 7.61
CA TRP A 23 15.79 -24.10 7.77
C TRP A 23 16.24 -24.05 9.24
N LYS A 24 17.36 -24.71 9.54
CA LYS A 24 17.87 -24.91 10.90
C LYS A 24 18.55 -23.68 11.54
N ASP A 25 18.93 -22.66 10.77
CA ASP A 25 19.95 -21.68 11.22
C ASP A 25 19.52 -20.20 11.21
N MET A 26 18.26 -19.88 10.97
CA MET A 26 17.77 -18.51 11.15
C MET A 26 16.97 -18.40 12.45
N LEU A 27 17.15 -17.28 13.16
CA LEU A 27 16.24 -16.81 14.21
C LEU A 27 14.81 -16.97 13.69
N GLN A 28 14.15 -18.06 14.07
CA GLN A 28 12.74 -18.29 13.80
C GLN A 28 12.00 -17.29 14.67
N GLN A 29 11.79 -16.08 14.17
CA GLN A 29 10.78 -15.22 14.75
C GLN A 29 9.46 -15.99 14.62
N GLU A 30 8.91 -16.40 15.76
CA GLU A 30 7.64 -17.12 15.82
C GLU A 30 6.51 -16.16 15.44
N ILE A 31 6.31 -15.97 14.14
CA ILE A 31 5.13 -15.27 13.63
C ILE A 31 3.95 -16.23 13.80
N GLU A 32 3.12 -15.98 14.81
CA GLU A 32 1.85 -16.68 14.94
C GLU A 32 0.89 -16.21 13.84
N TRP A 33 0.40 -17.14 13.02
CA TRP A 33 -0.63 -16.87 12.03
C TRP A 33 -2.00 -17.27 12.60
N HIS A 34 -2.88 -16.28 12.77
CA HIS A 34 -4.25 -16.45 13.21
C HIS A 34 -5.22 -16.34 12.03
N PHE A 35 -6.14 -17.28 11.96
CA PHE A 35 -7.21 -17.27 10.98
C PHE A 35 -8.53 -16.91 11.64
N ASN A 36 -9.35 -16.12 10.94
CA ASN A 36 -10.67 -15.75 11.45
C ASN A 36 -11.53 -17.00 11.66
N PRO A 37 -12.38 -17.06 12.71
CA PRO A 37 -13.36 -18.12 12.85
C PRO A 37 -14.27 -18.23 11.61
N PRO A 38 -14.80 -19.42 11.30
CA PRO A 38 -15.82 -19.58 10.26
C PRO A 38 -16.95 -18.55 10.47
N LEU A 39 -17.39 -17.90 9.40
CA LEU A 39 -18.46 -16.88 9.40
C LEU A 39 -18.12 -15.53 10.09
N ALA A 40 -16.91 -15.34 10.63
CA ALA A 40 -16.48 -14.08 11.24
C ALA A 40 -15.89 -13.08 10.23
N SER A 41 -16.57 -12.84 9.10
CA SER A 41 -16.08 -11.94 8.04
C SER A 41 -15.88 -10.50 8.52
N HIS A 42 -16.61 -10.06 9.54
CA HIS A 42 -16.48 -8.74 10.15
C HIS A 42 -15.08 -8.47 10.73
N MET A 43 -14.35 -9.51 11.14
CA MET A 43 -12.98 -9.38 11.64
C MET A 43 -12.01 -8.88 10.56
N SER A 44 -12.38 -9.01 9.28
CA SER A 44 -11.59 -8.56 8.13
C SER A 44 -11.82 -7.12 7.69
N GLY A 45 -12.75 -6.40 8.33
CA GLY A 45 -13.26 -5.13 7.81
C GLY A 45 -12.19 -4.06 7.55
N SER A 46 -11.19 -3.96 8.42
CA SER A 46 -10.13 -2.93 8.32
C SER A 46 -9.26 -3.12 7.07
N TRP A 47 -8.72 -4.33 6.85
CA TRP A 47 -7.88 -4.58 5.68
C TRP A 47 -8.70 -4.70 4.40
N GLU A 48 -9.94 -5.19 4.45
CA GLU A 48 -10.84 -5.15 3.29
C GLU A 48 -11.13 -3.72 2.83
N ARG A 49 -11.29 -2.78 3.77
CA ARG A 49 -11.46 -1.36 3.46
C ARG A 49 -10.19 -0.76 2.85
N LEU A 50 -9.01 -1.16 3.31
CA LEU A 50 -7.74 -0.78 2.69
C LEU A 50 -7.61 -1.35 1.27
N ILE A 51 -7.87 -2.65 1.07
CA ILE A 51 -7.87 -3.30 -0.26
C ILE A 51 -8.83 -2.57 -1.22
N ARG A 52 -10.03 -2.19 -0.75
CA ARG A 52 -10.98 -1.41 -1.53
C ARG A 52 -10.39 -0.05 -1.94
N SER A 53 -9.74 0.64 -1.02
CA SER A 53 -9.11 1.95 -1.27
C SER A 53 -7.97 1.83 -2.28
N THR A 54 -7.08 0.84 -2.12
CA THR A 54 -6.01 0.52 -3.08
C THR A 54 -6.57 0.27 -4.47
N ARG A 55 -7.62 -0.56 -4.60
CA ARG A 55 -8.26 -0.87 -5.88
C ARG A 55 -8.87 0.38 -6.54
N THR A 56 -9.49 1.26 -5.75
CA THR A 56 -10.04 2.52 -6.27
C THR A 56 -8.93 3.40 -6.85
N ILE A 57 -7.82 3.57 -6.14
CA ILE A 57 -6.68 4.36 -6.61
C ILE A 57 -6.07 3.71 -7.86
N LEU A 58 -5.80 2.40 -7.85
CA LEU A 58 -5.28 1.68 -9.00
C LEU A 58 -6.16 1.83 -10.24
N LYS A 59 -7.48 1.66 -10.11
CA LYS A 59 -8.42 1.88 -11.22
C LYS A 59 -8.37 3.31 -11.75
N ALA A 60 -8.26 4.30 -10.86
CA ALA A 60 -8.16 5.70 -11.24
C ALA A 60 -6.83 6.03 -11.93
N LEU A 61 -5.74 5.34 -11.59
CA LEU A 61 -4.41 5.57 -12.15
C LEU A 61 -4.17 4.82 -13.46
N VAL A 62 -4.60 3.56 -13.59
CA VAL A 62 -4.27 2.73 -14.76
C VAL A 62 -4.92 3.23 -16.06
N LYS A 63 -6.10 3.88 -16.00
CA LYS A 63 -6.82 4.51 -17.13
C LYS A 63 -6.56 3.88 -18.52
N GLU A 64 -6.98 2.63 -18.71
CA GLU A 64 -6.87 1.83 -19.96
C GLU A 64 -5.43 1.59 -20.48
N GLN A 65 -4.40 1.91 -19.71
CA GLN A 65 -3.01 1.64 -20.07
C GLN A 65 -2.62 0.18 -19.79
N LEU A 66 -1.92 -0.45 -20.73
CA LEU A 66 -1.21 -1.70 -20.48
C LEU A 66 0.11 -1.38 -19.73
N LEU A 67 0.31 -2.04 -18.60
CA LEU A 67 1.51 -1.91 -17.76
C LEU A 67 2.31 -3.22 -17.82
N ASN A 68 3.62 -3.11 -17.90
CA ASN A 68 4.52 -4.23 -17.63
C ASN A 68 4.78 -4.37 -16.11
N ASP A 69 5.46 -5.44 -15.72
CA ASP A 69 5.69 -5.78 -14.32
C ASP A 69 6.40 -4.67 -13.54
N GLU A 70 7.44 -4.05 -14.12
CA GLU A 70 8.15 -2.94 -13.47
C GLU A 70 7.28 -1.70 -13.31
N GLN A 71 6.47 -1.37 -14.32
CA GLN A 71 5.53 -0.24 -14.26
C GLN A 71 4.45 -0.50 -13.21
N LEU A 72 3.95 -1.73 -13.12
CA LEU A 72 2.98 -2.11 -12.10
C LEU A 72 3.58 -2.02 -10.69
N LEU A 73 4.80 -2.49 -10.49
CA LEU A 73 5.52 -2.38 -9.21
C LEU A 73 5.71 -0.92 -8.80
N THR A 74 6.16 -0.08 -9.73
CA THR A 74 6.35 1.36 -9.48
C THR A 74 5.01 2.02 -9.17
N LEU A 75 3.95 1.66 -9.90
CA LEU A 75 2.60 2.19 -9.65
C LEU A 75 2.08 1.77 -8.27
N MET A 76 2.30 0.52 -7.86
CA MET A 76 1.94 0.04 -6.53
C MET A 76 2.65 0.83 -5.43
N ALA A 77 3.93 1.17 -5.61
CA ALA A 77 4.66 2.02 -4.67
C ALA A 77 4.07 3.45 -4.57
N GLU A 78 3.62 4.02 -5.69
CA GLU A 78 2.88 5.30 -5.64
C GLU A 78 1.54 5.17 -4.92
N VAL A 79 0.79 4.08 -5.15
CA VAL A 79 -0.48 3.85 -4.44
C VAL A 79 -0.26 3.67 -2.94
N GLU A 80 0.77 2.92 -2.55
CA GLU A 80 1.18 2.78 -1.15
C GLU A 80 1.51 4.13 -0.54
N LYS A 81 2.31 4.96 -1.24
CA LYS A 81 2.64 6.31 -0.80
C LYS A 81 1.37 7.16 -0.59
N ILE A 82 0.45 7.16 -1.56
CA ILE A 82 -0.83 7.88 -1.47
C ILE A 82 -1.63 7.45 -0.23
N LEU A 83 -1.73 6.15 0.03
CA LEU A 83 -2.45 5.63 1.19
C LEU A 83 -1.77 5.99 2.51
N ASN A 84 -0.43 5.96 2.55
CA ASN A 84 0.35 6.26 3.74
C ASN A 84 0.46 7.76 4.05
N ASP A 85 0.38 8.63 3.04
CA ASP A 85 0.33 10.08 3.19
C ASP A 85 -1.10 10.60 3.46
N ARG A 86 -2.13 9.73 3.39
CA ARG A 86 -3.53 10.13 3.62
C ARG A 86 -3.78 10.50 5.10
N PRO A 87 -4.34 11.68 5.38
CA PRO A 87 -4.79 12.05 6.73
C PRO A 87 -5.74 11.04 7.37
N ILE A 88 -5.46 10.66 8.62
CA ILE A 88 -6.40 9.89 9.47
C ILE A 88 -7.13 10.78 10.49
N THR A 89 -6.64 12.00 10.71
CA THR A 89 -7.30 13.04 11.50
C THR A 89 -7.63 14.24 10.63
N PRO A 90 -8.62 15.07 11.01
CA PRO A 90 -8.74 16.40 10.41
C PRO A 90 -7.44 17.20 10.60
N VAL A 91 -7.23 18.18 9.73
CA VAL A 91 -6.16 19.18 9.88
C VAL A 91 -6.50 20.04 11.10
N SER A 92 -5.48 20.41 11.88
CA SER A 92 -5.66 21.31 13.02
C SER A 92 -6.13 22.69 12.56
N ASP A 93 -6.99 23.32 13.36
CA ASP A 93 -7.42 24.71 13.16
C ASP A 93 -6.40 25.72 13.74
N ASP A 94 -5.37 25.26 14.46
CA ASP A 94 -4.32 26.12 15.00
C ASP A 94 -3.33 26.51 13.88
N PRO A 95 -3.20 27.82 13.57
CA PRO A 95 -2.25 28.29 12.56
C PRO A 95 -0.78 27.98 12.88
N ASN A 96 -0.44 27.65 14.14
CA ASN A 96 0.91 27.29 14.55
C ASN A 96 1.18 25.78 14.49
N ASP A 97 0.16 24.95 14.26
CA ASP A 97 0.30 23.51 14.11
C ASP A 97 -0.40 23.01 12.83
N PRO A 98 0.21 23.21 11.65
CA PRO A 98 -0.36 22.68 10.41
C PRO A 98 -0.19 21.16 10.26
N SER A 99 0.23 20.44 11.32
CA SER A 99 0.54 19.02 11.21
C SER A 99 -0.72 18.17 11.10
N VAL A 100 -0.62 17.11 10.31
CA VAL A 100 -1.70 16.14 10.12
C VAL A 100 -1.19 14.74 10.39
N LEU A 101 -1.95 13.96 11.17
CA LEU A 101 -1.59 12.58 11.44
C LEU A 101 -1.92 11.73 10.23
N THR A 102 -0.91 11.03 9.73
CA THR A 102 -0.99 10.08 8.61
C THR A 102 -0.40 8.74 9.06
N PRO A 103 -0.77 7.61 8.41
CA PRO A 103 -0.18 6.31 8.72
C PRO A 103 1.35 6.31 8.64
N LYS A 104 1.91 7.05 7.68
CA LYS A 104 3.36 7.25 7.54
C LYS A 104 4.03 7.82 8.78
N VAL A 105 3.40 8.77 9.47
CA VAL A 105 3.94 9.34 10.71
C VAL A 105 4.13 8.25 11.76
N PHE A 106 3.18 7.32 11.88
CA PHE A 106 3.30 6.18 12.80
C PHE A 106 4.34 5.16 12.35
N LEU A 107 4.40 4.85 11.05
CA LEU A 107 5.31 3.84 10.49
C LEU A 107 6.77 4.29 10.53
N LEU A 108 7.04 5.56 10.22
CA LEU A 108 8.39 6.10 10.11
C LEU A 108 8.84 6.86 11.36
N MET A 109 7.91 7.16 12.28
CA MET A 109 8.13 8.01 13.45
C MET A 109 8.79 9.36 13.10
N LYS A 110 8.47 9.90 11.93
CA LYS A 110 9.04 11.15 11.37
C LYS A 110 7.92 12.08 10.94
N SER A 111 8.16 13.38 11.06
CA SER A 111 7.27 14.42 10.52
C SER A 111 7.25 14.35 8.99
N ASN A 112 6.13 14.78 8.40
CA ASN A 112 5.96 14.83 6.95
C ASN A 112 6.98 15.82 6.36
N SER A 113 8.06 15.31 5.78
CA SER A 113 8.91 16.09 4.89
C SER A 113 8.30 16.03 3.49
N ASP A 114 7.64 17.12 3.09
CA ASP A 114 7.19 17.29 1.72
C ASP A 114 8.41 17.49 0.83
N ILE A 115 8.89 16.40 0.24
CA ILE A 115 9.84 16.48 -0.88
C ILE A 115 9.01 16.91 -2.08
N PRO A 116 9.26 18.08 -2.69
CA PRO A 116 8.52 18.51 -3.86
C PRO A 116 8.63 17.46 -4.97
N GLY A 117 7.50 16.98 -5.46
CA GLY A 117 7.47 16.15 -6.66
C GLY A 117 8.03 16.93 -7.85
N GLY A 118 8.68 16.23 -8.78
CA GLY A 118 9.07 16.83 -10.06
C GLY A 118 7.85 17.36 -10.83
N ILE A 119 8.06 18.32 -11.73
CA ILE A 119 6.99 18.81 -12.61
C ILE A 119 6.80 17.81 -13.75
N PHE A 120 5.68 17.08 -13.78
CA PHE A 120 5.34 16.10 -14.83
C PHE A 120 4.13 16.57 -15.65
N LYS A 121 4.25 16.56 -16.98
CA LYS A 121 3.22 17.02 -17.94
C LYS A 121 2.43 15.85 -18.51
N LYS A 122 1.19 16.07 -19.00
CA LYS A 122 0.40 15.04 -19.70
C LYS A 122 1.13 14.40 -20.90
N THR A 123 2.04 15.12 -21.54
CA THR A 123 2.88 14.58 -22.62
C THR A 123 3.86 13.50 -22.14
N ASP A 124 4.16 13.47 -20.84
CA ASP A 124 5.05 12.48 -20.24
C ASP A 124 4.39 11.09 -20.07
N ILE A 125 3.09 10.95 -20.34
CA ILE A 125 2.41 9.64 -20.40
C ILE A 125 3.07 8.73 -21.45
N TYR A 126 3.54 9.32 -22.55
CA TYR A 126 4.25 8.62 -23.63
C TYR A 126 5.78 8.72 -23.50
N ALA A 127 6.30 9.23 -22.37
CA ALA A 127 7.74 9.33 -22.19
C ALA A 127 8.34 7.93 -22.14
N ARG A 128 9.45 7.71 -22.88
CA ARG A 128 10.26 6.47 -22.75
C ARG A 128 10.83 6.29 -21.33
N ARG A 129 10.82 7.35 -20.51
CA ARG A 129 11.25 7.33 -19.11
C ARG A 129 10.08 6.91 -18.22
N ARG A 130 10.10 5.63 -17.81
CA ARG A 130 9.08 4.95 -16.98
C ARG A 130 8.62 5.76 -15.76
N LEU A 131 9.55 6.41 -15.07
CA LEU A 131 9.25 7.26 -13.91
C LEU A 131 8.27 8.40 -14.24
N LYS A 132 8.42 9.04 -15.41
CA LYS A 132 7.58 10.18 -15.77
C LYS A 132 6.16 9.78 -16.13
N GLN A 133 6.00 8.59 -16.72
CA GLN A 133 4.69 8.02 -17.01
C GLN A 133 3.94 7.74 -15.70
N VAL A 134 4.56 7.02 -14.75
CA VAL A 134 3.95 6.69 -13.46
C VAL A 134 3.62 7.94 -12.64
N GLN A 135 4.53 8.92 -12.59
CA GLN A 135 4.29 10.19 -11.91
C GLN A 135 3.20 11.02 -12.59
N CYS A 136 3.06 10.97 -13.92
CA CYS A 136 1.93 11.60 -14.59
C CYS A 136 0.60 10.94 -14.21
N LEU A 137 0.57 9.61 -14.08
CA LEU A 137 -0.63 8.92 -13.60
C LEU A 137 -0.94 9.34 -12.15
N ALA A 138 0.05 9.34 -11.26
CA ALA A 138 -0.11 9.78 -9.87
C ALA A 138 -0.62 11.23 -9.77
N ASN A 139 -0.09 12.16 -10.58
CA ASN A 139 -0.55 13.55 -10.64
C ASN A 139 -2.00 13.71 -11.12
N VAL A 140 -2.54 12.74 -11.87
CA VAL A 140 -3.96 12.74 -12.27
C VAL A 140 -4.87 12.40 -11.09
N PHE A 141 -4.38 11.71 -10.07
CA PHE A 141 -5.14 11.41 -8.85
C PHE A 141 -5.23 12.61 -7.90
N TRP A 142 -4.16 13.42 -7.83
CA TRP A 142 -4.09 14.60 -6.94
C TRP A 142 -4.67 15.89 -7.53
N ARG A 143 -5.29 15.82 -8.72
CA ARG A 143 -6.12 16.90 -9.29
C ARG A 143 -7.57 16.74 -8.84
#